data_AF-A0A974CCJ3-F1
#
_entry.id   AF-A0A974CCJ3-F1
#
_cell.length_a   1.000
_cell.length_b   1.000
_cell.length_c   1.000
_cell.angle_alpha   90.00
_cell.angle_beta   90.00
_cell.angle_gamma   90.00
#
_symmetry.space_group_name_H-M   'P 1'
#
loop_
_entity.id
_entity.type
_entity.pdbx_description
1 polymer ?
#
loop_
_entity_poly.entity_id
_entity_poly.type
_entity_poly.pdbx_seq_one_letter_code
_entity_poly.pdbx_strand_id
1 'polypeptide(L)'
;MTWFNYDEVFRQKLAVHRGLRWGMKDVGLWHECSLCSGGHPAQKCFRKLSGGALVQSSTREYLLKSLESGEVAKNAQMDKLVKFKNVVNIMLTKKVLLKELQSLLGMLVFASRLMPMGRIFSKRLSALTIGLKSPNCHVKLTKEVKEDLIVWQQFLQTYNGRSLWQQEFAVASDLQIFTDAAGSEGFRAYWAGHWCVGSWPETWKEIGLTKNLVLLELFPVVVTIVVWGKYFVGKRLLFNCDNMGVVLSVNNLSSKSAEVVRLLRHLVLCCLVNNIWVRAKHILGTRNEIADALSRFQLQRFQRLAPEADKESTDCPQHLWGLILPD
;
A
#
# COMPACT_ATOMS: atom_id res chain seq x y z
N MET A 1 26.11 7.81 6.60
CA MET A 1 27.00 6.63 6.59
C MET A 1 26.30 5.27 6.78
N THR A 2 25.05 5.19 7.24
CA THR A 2 24.32 3.92 7.48
C THR A 2 23.86 3.15 6.23
N TRP A 3 23.98 3.74 5.04
CA TRP A 3 23.54 3.15 3.77
C TRP A 3 24.56 2.18 3.16
N PHE A 4 25.87 2.47 3.34
CA PHE A 4 26.96 1.57 2.94
C PHE A 4 27.01 0.33 3.84
N ASN A 5 26.78 0.51 5.14
CA ASN A 5 26.85 -0.58 6.12
C ASN A 5 25.72 -1.63 5.94
N TYR A 6 24.54 -1.28 5.40
CA TYR A 6 23.46 -2.25 5.19
C TYR A 6 23.68 -3.14 3.95
N ASP A 7 24.10 -2.55 2.82
CA ASP A 7 24.41 -3.28 1.59
C ASP A 7 25.62 -4.20 1.79
N GLU A 8 26.61 -3.74 2.57
CA GLU A 8 27.80 -4.50 2.91
C GLU A 8 27.55 -5.62 3.92
N VAL A 9 26.80 -5.38 5.01
CA VAL A 9 26.42 -6.43 5.98
C VAL A 9 25.48 -7.46 5.34
N PHE A 10 24.56 -7.05 4.47
CA PHE A 10 23.68 -7.97 3.75
C PHE A 10 24.45 -8.82 2.73
N ARG A 11 25.39 -8.21 1.97
CA ARG A 11 26.29 -8.95 1.06
C ARG A 11 27.24 -9.88 1.80
N GLN A 12 27.83 -9.45 2.91
CA GLN A 12 28.72 -10.27 3.75
C GLN A 12 27.98 -11.48 4.33
N LYS A 13 26.75 -11.30 4.82
CA LYS A 13 25.94 -12.41 5.35
C LYS A 13 25.51 -13.41 4.27
N LEU A 14 25.18 -12.95 3.06
CA LEU A 14 24.90 -13.84 1.92
C LEU A 14 26.14 -14.60 1.42
N ALA A 15 27.33 -14.00 1.53
CA ALA A 15 28.58 -14.65 1.15
C ALA A 15 28.92 -15.84 2.06
N VAL A 16 28.55 -15.77 3.34
CA VAL A 16 28.82 -16.80 4.35
C VAL A 16 27.67 -17.83 4.46
N HIS A 17 26.41 -17.42 4.24
CA HIS A 17 25.24 -18.29 4.40
C HIS A 17 24.41 -18.38 3.12
N ARG A 18 24.84 -19.27 2.21
CA ARG A 18 24.24 -19.49 0.87
C ARG A 18 22.79 -20.01 0.87
N GLY A 19 22.23 -20.36 2.04
CA GLY A 19 20.86 -20.86 2.22
C GLY A 19 19.84 -19.81 2.67
N LEU A 20 20.25 -18.56 2.92
CA LEU A 20 19.36 -17.50 3.39
C LEU A 20 18.36 -17.09 2.30
N ARG A 21 17.06 -17.18 2.60
CA ARG A 21 15.97 -16.67 1.75
C ARG A 21 15.49 -15.32 2.26
N TRP A 22 15.02 -14.47 1.33
CA TRP A 22 14.43 -13.18 1.66
C TRP A 22 13.26 -13.34 2.64
N GLY A 23 13.31 -12.66 3.79
CA GLY A 23 12.28 -12.77 4.85
C GLY A 23 12.52 -13.83 5.94
N MET A 24 13.65 -14.55 5.93
CA MET A 24 14.07 -15.40 7.05
C MET A 24 14.50 -14.58 8.28
N LYS A 25 14.49 -15.21 9.47
CA LYS A 25 14.81 -14.60 10.77
C LYS A 25 16.04 -13.68 10.74
N ASP A 26 17.10 -14.00 10.00
CA ASP A 26 18.35 -13.22 10.00
C ASP A 26 18.42 -12.03 9.02
N VAL A 27 17.37 -11.80 8.22
CA VAL A 27 17.27 -10.66 7.27
C VAL A 27 16.33 -9.56 7.81
N GLY A 28 15.65 -9.81 8.94
CA GLY A 28 14.93 -8.82 9.71
C GLY A 28 15.85 -8.07 10.68
N LEU A 29 15.63 -6.77 10.86
CA LEU A 29 16.32 -5.98 11.89
C LEU A 29 15.95 -6.52 13.28
N TRP A 30 16.92 -7.17 13.92
CA TRP A 30 16.90 -7.39 15.36
C TRP A 30 17.39 -6.09 16.02
N HIS A 31 16.63 -5.62 17.01
CA HIS A 31 17.06 -4.54 17.88
C HIS A 31 17.70 -5.18 19.12
N GLU A 32 18.81 -4.62 19.61
CA GLU A 32 19.38 -4.99 20.92
C GLU A 32 18.46 -4.49 22.04
N CYS A 33 17.46 -5.31 22.34
CA CYS A 33 16.69 -5.20 23.58
C CYS A 33 17.60 -5.61 24.73
N SER A 34 18.05 -4.63 25.53
CA SER A 34 18.95 -4.82 26.68
C SER A 34 18.43 -5.80 27.74
N LEU A 35 17.13 -6.11 27.71
CA LEU A 35 16.45 -6.97 28.68
C LEU A 35 16.15 -8.38 28.14
N CYS A 36 16.34 -8.62 26.83
CA CYS A 36 15.99 -9.89 26.18
C CYS A 36 17.04 -10.37 25.18
N SER A 37 18.24 -9.77 25.22
CA SER A 37 19.44 -10.13 24.45
C SER A 37 19.22 -10.26 22.94
N GLY A 38 18.22 -9.58 22.39
CA GLY A 38 17.89 -9.65 20.97
C GLY A 38 17.44 -11.05 20.53
N GLY A 39 16.53 -11.69 21.28
CA GLY A 39 15.95 -13.01 20.99
C GLY A 39 14.67 -13.05 20.12
N HIS A 40 14.15 -11.90 19.66
CA HIS A 40 13.02 -11.84 18.72
C HIS A 40 13.01 -10.60 17.78
N PRO A 41 12.22 -10.61 16.69
CA PRO A 41 11.96 -9.42 15.87
C PRO A 41 11.34 -8.28 16.70
N ALA A 42 11.66 -7.02 16.37
CA ALA A 42 11.18 -5.84 17.12
C ALA A 42 9.65 -5.76 17.27
N GLN A 43 8.91 -6.36 16.32
CA GLN A 43 7.44 -6.39 16.30
C GLN A 43 6.82 -7.42 17.27
N LYS A 44 7.62 -8.29 17.91
CA LYS A 44 7.14 -9.43 18.74
C LYS A 44 7.59 -9.38 20.21
N CYS A 45 8.10 -8.24 20.70
CA CYS A 45 8.53 -8.09 22.10
C CYS A 45 7.32 -8.08 23.05
N PHE A 46 7.05 -9.21 23.71
CA PHE A 46 5.78 -9.48 24.40
C PHE A 46 5.52 -8.68 25.69
N ARG A 47 6.54 -8.12 26.36
CA ARG A 47 6.34 -7.28 27.58
C ARG A 47 5.96 -5.82 27.31
N LYS A 48 5.65 -5.45 26.05
CA LYS A 48 4.92 -4.19 25.77
C LYS A 48 3.46 -4.23 26.23
N LEU A 49 2.91 -5.40 26.55
CA LEU A 49 1.48 -5.62 26.81
C LEU A 49 1.11 -5.74 28.31
N SER A 50 2.07 -5.75 29.23
CA SER A 50 1.78 -5.79 30.67
C SER A 50 2.51 -4.66 31.38
N GLY A 51 1.71 -3.73 31.93
CA GLY A 51 2.14 -2.43 32.43
C GLY A 51 3.29 -2.47 33.45
N GLY A 52 4.16 -1.46 33.34
CA GLY A 52 5.23 -1.16 34.27
C GLY A 52 6.13 -0.09 33.67
N ALA A 53 6.21 1.07 34.33
CA ALA A 53 7.07 2.18 33.94
C ALA A 53 8.56 1.77 33.91
N LEU A 54 9.37 2.50 33.13
CA LEU A 54 10.82 2.32 32.83
C LEU A 54 11.05 1.29 31.69
N VAL A 55 11.54 1.61 30.48
CA VAL A 55 12.57 2.55 30.04
C VAL A 55 12.15 3.11 28.67
N GLN A 56 11.77 4.39 28.63
CA GLN A 56 11.45 5.13 27.40
C GLN A 56 12.63 6.00 26.88
N SER A 57 13.85 5.85 27.42
CA SER A 57 14.89 6.86 27.19
C SER A 57 15.69 6.69 25.89
N SER A 58 16.07 5.49 25.42
CA SER A 58 17.07 5.43 24.34
C SER A 58 16.57 5.83 22.94
N THR A 59 15.30 5.57 22.59
CA THR A 59 14.75 5.94 21.27
C THR A 59 14.12 7.33 21.26
N ARG A 60 13.52 7.75 22.39
CA ARG A 60 12.90 9.07 22.54
C ARG A 60 13.95 10.16 22.61
N GLU A 61 15.07 9.92 23.29
CA GLU A 61 16.18 10.87 23.42
C GLU A 61 17.00 11.00 22.11
N TYR A 62 17.15 9.92 21.33
CA TYR A 62 17.73 9.98 19.98
C TYR A 62 16.84 10.72 18.96
N LEU A 63 15.52 10.52 19.00
CA LEU A 63 14.58 11.22 18.14
C LEU A 63 14.39 12.69 18.53
N LEU A 64 14.48 13.02 19.83
CA LEU A 64 14.45 14.41 20.31
C LEU A 64 15.75 15.17 19.98
N LYS A 65 16.94 14.55 20.11
CA LYS A 65 18.20 15.14 19.60
C LYS A 65 18.21 15.35 18.08
N SER A 66 17.45 14.55 17.33
CA SER A 66 17.28 14.73 15.88
C SER A 66 16.35 15.90 15.53
N LEU A 67 15.51 16.34 16.47
CA LEU A 67 14.62 17.50 16.32
C LEU A 67 15.33 18.83 16.64
N GLU A 68 16.36 18.81 17.48
CA GLU A 68 17.23 19.98 17.76
C GLU A 68 18.18 20.32 16.59
N SER A 69 18.30 19.44 15.60
CA SER A 69 19.14 19.59 14.39
C SER A 69 18.31 19.58 13.09
N GLY A 70 17.12 20.19 13.14
CA GLY A 70 16.05 20.08 12.14
C GLY A 70 16.45 20.36 10.67
N GLU A 71 17.53 21.09 10.43
CA GLU A 71 18.02 21.41 9.08
C GLU A 71 18.93 20.30 8.49
N VAL A 72 19.85 19.76 9.28
CA VAL A 72 20.78 18.69 8.85
C VAL A 72 20.04 17.38 8.62
N ALA A 73 19.09 17.03 9.51
CA ALA A 73 18.27 15.83 9.38
C ALA A 73 17.35 15.90 8.14
N LYS A 74 16.79 17.08 7.85
CA LYS A 74 15.97 17.34 6.66
C LYS A 74 16.81 17.27 5.38
N ASN A 75 18.00 17.86 5.36
CA ASN A 75 18.91 17.80 4.20
C ASN A 75 19.33 16.37 3.87
N ALA A 76 19.70 15.57 4.87
CA ALA A 76 20.06 14.16 4.68
C ALA A 76 18.88 13.27 4.21
N GLN A 77 17.63 13.65 4.49
CA GLN A 77 16.44 12.98 3.94
C GLN A 77 16.21 13.37 2.48
N MET A 78 16.38 14.65 2.14
CA MET A 78 16.26 15.13 0.77
C MET A 78 17.31 14.52 -0.16
N ASP A 79 18.57 14.40 0.29
CA ASP A 79 19.63 13.74 -0.50
C ASP A 79 19.29 12.28 -0.82
N LYS A 80 18.65 11.57 0.12
CA LYS A 80 18.20 10.18 -0.09
C LYS A 80 17.07 10.12 -1.11
N LEU A 81 16.14 11.07 -1.08
CA LEU A 81 15.06 11.16 -2.07
C LEU A 81 15.61 11.49 -3.46
N VAL A 82 16.56 12.41 -3.57
CA VAL A 82 17.25 12.73 -4.84
C VAL A 82 17.96 11.50 -5.39
N LYS A 83 18.73 10.78 -4.56
CA LYS A 83 19.37 9.53 -4.97
C LYS A 83 18.35 8.50 -5.45
N PHE A 84 17.25 8.34 -4.72
CA PHE A 84 16.20 7.38 -5.08
C PHE A 84 15.56 7.73 -6.42
N LYS A 85 15.20 9.00 -6.62
CA LYS A 85 14.68 9.51 -7.89
C LYS A 85 15.64 9.25 -9.04
N ASN A 86 16.93 9.50 -8.85
CA ASN A 86 17.95 9.25 -9.87
C ASN A 86 18.08 7.77 -10.22
N VAL A 87 18.11 6.87 -9.23
CA VAL A 87 18.18 5.42 -9.47
C VAL A 87 16.98 4.93 -10.27
N VAL A 88 15.76 5.35 -9.89
CA VAL A 88 14.52 4.98 -10.60
C VAL A 88 14.54 5.48 -12.05
N ASN A 89 14.93 6.75 -12.27
CA ASN A 89 15.01 7.34 -13.61
C ASN A 89 16.01 6.60 -14.51
N ILE A 90 17.20 6.31 -13.97
CA ILE A 90 18.25 5.62 -14.73
C ILE A 90 17.81 4.21 -15.10
N MET A 91 17.19 3.45 -14.17
CA MET A 91 16.77 2.08 -14.46
C MET A 91 15.69 1.98 -15.54
N LEU A 92 14.89 3.02 -15.73
CA LEU A 92 13.90 3.08 -16.80
C LEU A 92 14.52 3.29 -18.19
N THR A 93 15.74 3.85 -18.28
CA THR A 93 16.37 4.24 -19.56
C THR A 93 17.48 3.30 -20.02
N LYS A 94 18.04 2.47 -19.14
CA LYS A 94 19.16 1.59 -19.47
C LYS A 94 18.91 0.11 -19.17
N LYS A 95 19.81 -0.74 -19.68
CA LYS A 95 19.87 -2.14 -19.25
C LYS A 95 20.32 -2.20 -17.78
N VAL A 96 19.60 -2.96 -16.97
CA VAL A 96 19.81 -3.03 -15.52
C VAL A 96 20.64 -4.25 -15.16
N LEU A 97 21.68 -4.07 -14.35
CA LEU A 97 22.45 -5.17 -13.78
C LEU A 97 21.77 -5.71 -12.51
N LEU A 98 21.97 -7.00 -12.20
CA LEU A 98 21.42 -7.61 -10.98
C LEU A 98 21.78 -6.83 -9.72
N LYS A 99 23.04 -6.40 -9.58
CA LYS A 99 23.48 -5.60 -8.42
C LYS A 99 22.76 -4.27 -8.28
N GLU A 100 22.39 -3.64 -9.39
CA GLU A 100 21.65 -2.39 -9.40
C GLU A 100 20.22 -2.64 -8.96
N LEU A 101 19.58 -3.67 -9.52
CA LEU A 101 18.23 -4.08 -9.15
C LEU A 101 18.09 -4.42 -7.67
N GLN A 102 19.06 -5.15 -7.12
CA GLN A 102 19.14 -5.47 -5.70
C GLN A 102 19.32 -4.20 -4.84
N SER A 103 20.14 -3.25 -5.30
CA SER A 103 20.30 -1.96 -4.61
C SER A 103 18.98 -1.20 -4.55
N LEU A 104 18.25 -1.08 -5.68
CA LEU A 104 16.93 -0.47 -5.72
C LEU A 104 15.94 -1.18 -4.79
N LEU A 105 15.91 -2.52 -4.80
CA LEU A 105 15.05 -3.29 -3.89
C LEU A 105 15.33 -2.95 -2.43
N GLY A 106 16.60 -2.80 -2.05
CA GLY A 106 17.00 -2.31 -0.73
C GLY A 106 16.45 -0.92 -0.41
N MET A 107 16.49 0.01 -1.37
CA MET A 107 15.89 1.36 -1.23
C MET A 107 14.39 1.27 -0.96
N LEU A 108 13.69 0.47 -1.75
CA LEU A 108 12.23 0.32 -1.68
C LEU A 108 11.79 -0.30 -0.37
N VAL A 109 12.52 -1.29 0.12
CA VAL A 109 12.24 -1.93 1.42
C VAL A 109 12.43 -0.92 2.55
N PHE A 110 13.46 -0.08 2.49
CA PHE A 110 13.65 1.01 3.44
C PHE A 110 12.52 2.06 3.34
N ALA A 111 12.21 2.52 2.13
CA ALA A 111 11.14 3.48 1.87
C ALA A 111 9.79 2.96 2.36
N SER A 112 9.54 1.66 2.23
CA SER A 112 8.33 0.98 2.70
C SER A 112 8.17 1.00 4.23
N ARG A 113 9.22 1.32 5.00
CA ARG A 113 9.08 1.54 6.46
C ARG A 113 8.46 2.89 6.77
N LEU A 114 8.78 3.89 5.95
CA LEU A 114 8.21 5.23 6.05
C LEU A 114 6.81 5.26 5.43
N MET A 115 6.64 4.53 4.32
CA MET A 115 5.40 4.45 3.54
C MET A 115 5.02 2.99 3.30
N PRO A 116 4.36 2.34 4.27
CA PRO A 116 3.98 0.92 4.18
C PRO A 116 3.22 0.56 2.91
N MET A 117 2.51 1.50 2.30
CA MET A 117 1.78 1.29 1.06
C MET A 117 2.68 0.93 -0.14
N GLY A 118 3.91 1.46 -0.19
CA GLY A 118 4.84 1.20 -1.29
C GLY A 118 5.32 -0.26 -1.39
N ARG A 119 5.10 -1.08 -0.35
CA ARG A 119 5.62 -2.47 -0.30
C ARG A 119 5.08 -3.37 -1.41
N ILE A 120 3.90 -3.05 -1.96
CA ILE A 120 3.27 -3.86 -3.00
C ILE A 120 4.12 -3.94 -4.28
N PHE A 121 4.92 -2.91 -4.53
CA PHE A 121 5.80 -2.80 -5.70
C PHE A 121 7.11 -3.58 -5.55
N SER A 122 7.49 -3.95 -4.32
CA SER A 122 8.74 -4.67 -4.06
C SER A 122 8.67 -6.15 -4.48
N LYS A 123 7.48 -6.75 -4.52
CA LYS A 123 7.32 -8.20 -4.78
C LYS A 123 7.73 -8.58 -6.22
N ARG A 124 7.27 -7.83 -7.23
CA ARG A 124 7.63 -8.08 -8.64
C ARG A 124 9.12 -7.85 -8.88
N LEU A 125 9.67 -6.80 -8.28
CA LEU A 125 11.10 -6.51 -8.36
C LEU A 125 11.95 -7.63 -7.75
N SER A 126 11.55 -8.14 -6.58
CA SER A 126 12.23 -9.28 -5.94
C SER A 126 12.12 -10.54 -6.78
N ALA A 127 10.99 -10.80 -7.44
CA ALA A 127 10.81 -11.97 -8.28
C ALA A 127 11.80 -12.02 -9.47
N LEU A 128 12.16 -10.87 -10.04
CA LEU A 128 13.17 -10.77 -11.11
C LEU A 128 14.59 -11.16 -10.67
N THR A 129 14.85 -11.24 -9.37
CA THR A 129 16.17 -11.63 -8.85
C THR A 129 16.30 -13.14 -8.64
N ILE A 130 15.20 -13.89 -8.67
CA ILE A 130 15.17 -15.32 -8.35
C ILE A 130 15.99 -16.11 -9.38
N GLY A 131 16.88 -16.98 -8.89
CA GLY A 131 17.71 -17.85 -9.73
C GLY A 131 18.96 -17.18 -10.33
N LEU A 132 19.08 -15.85 -10.25
CA LEU A 132 20.26 -15.13 -10.75
C LEU A 132 21.37 -15.10 -9.70
N LYS A 133 22.59 -15.44 -10.12
CA LYS A 133 23.76 -15.55 -9.21
C LYS A 133 24.85 -14.52 -9.47
N SER A 134 25.00 -14.03 -10.71
CA SER A 134 26.07 -13.11 -11.07
C SER A 134 25.63 -11.65 -10.88
N PRO A 135 26.31 -10.84 -10.08
CA PRO A 135 25.93 -9.43 -9.84
C PRO A 135 25.99 -8.57 -11.10
N ASN A 136 26.77 -8.98 -12.11
CA ASN A 136 26.97 -8.26 -13.36
C ASN A 136 26.12 -8.84 -14.51
N CYS A 137 25.21 -9.78 -14.26
CA CYS A 137 24.27 -10.20 -15.31
C CYS A 137 23.21 -9.12 -15.54
N HIS A 138 22.76 -9.00 -16.80
CA HIS A 138 21.69 -8.10 -17.16
C HIS A 138 20.33 -8.72 -16.83
N VAL A 139 19.46 -7.93 -16.22
CA VAL A 139 18.07 -8.28 -15.92
C VAL A 139 17.15 -7.50 -16.85
N LYS A 140 16.28 -8.21 -17.57
CA LYS A 140 15.25 -7.59 -18.39
C LYS A 140 14.08 -7.20 -17.49
N LEU A 141 13.83 -5.90 -17.35
CA LEU A 141 12.63 -5.41 -16.67
C LEU A 141 11.39 -5.75 -17.50
N THR A 142 10.40 -6.38 -16.87
CA THR A 142 9.10 -6.63 -17.50
C THR A 142 8.29 -5.33 -17.61
N LYS A 143 7.23 -5.33 -18.42
CA LYS A 143 6.32 -4.18 -18.59
C LYS A 143 5.77 -3.72 -17.23
N GLU A 144 5.35 -4.68 -16.42
CA GLU A 144 4.76 -4.46 -15.10
C GLU A 144 5.72 -3.83 -14.09
N VAL A 145 7.00 -4.24 -14.13
CA VAL A 145 8.02 -3.65 -13.26
C VAL A 145 8.35 -2.24 -13.73
N LYS A 146 8.34 -1.97 -15.04
CA LYS A 146 8.50 -0.59 -15.53
C LYS A 146 7.34 0.30 -15.08
N GLU A 147 6.11 -0.19 -15.14
CA GLU A 147 4.94 0.53 -14.61
C GLU A 147 5.11 0.85 -13.12
N ASP A 148 5.62 -0.07 -12.31
CA ASP A 148 5.94 0.21 -10.89
C ASP A 148 6.96 1.32 -10.72
N LEU A 149 8.02 1.28 -11.52
CA LEU A 149 9.06 2.30 -11.45
C LEU A 149 8.52 3.66 -11.91
N ILE A 150 7.59 3.69 -12.86
CA ILE A 150 6.89 4.92 -13.26
C ILE A 150 6.03 5.46 -12.10
N VAL A 151 5.33 4.59 -11.35
CA VAL A 151 4.61 5.01 -10.13
C VAL A 151 5.57 5.66 -9.13
N TRP A 152 6.71 5.02 -8.86
CA TRP A 152 7.72 5.60 -7.97
C TRP A 152 8.30 6.89 -8.51
N GLN A 153 8.55 6.99 -9.82
CA GLN A 153 9.03 8.20 -10.47
C GLN A 153 8.05 9.36 -10.28
N GLN A 154 6.75 9.15 -10.56
CA GLN A 154 5.70 10.15 -10.38
C GLN A 154 5.58 10.59 -8.93
N PHE A 155 5.54 9.63 -8.00
CA PHE A 155 5.46 9.93 -6.58
C PHE A 155 6.68 10.72 -6.07
N LEU A 156 7.90 10.32 -6.45
CA LEU A 156 9.14 10.99 -6.03
C LEU A 156 9.33 12.37 -6.66
N GLN A 157 8.54 12.74 -7.68
CA GLN A 157 8.55 14.11 -8.21
C GLN A 157 7.83 15.09 -7.28
N THR A 158 6.75 14.66 -6.63
CA THR A 158 5.89 15.53 -5.80
C THR A 158 6.13 15.36 -4.30
N TYR A 159 6.78 14.26 -3.88
CA TYR A 159 6.98 13.97 -2.47
C TYR A 159 7.97 14.94 -1.80
N ASN A 160 7.47 15.71 -0.83
CA ASN A 160 8.22 16.72 -0.08
C ASN A 160 8.90 16.19 1.20
N GLY A 161 9.01 14.87 1.36
CA GLY A 161 9.56 14.25 2.56
C GLY A 161 8.55 14.04 3.70
N ARG A 162 7.32 14.56 3.59
CA ARG A 162 6.28 14.41 4.63
C ARG A 162 5.27 13.34 4.22
N SER A 163 5.21 12.26 5.00
CA SER A 163 4.11 11.29 4.96
C SER A 163 3.22 11.51 6.17
N LEU A 164 1.92 11.20 6.07
CA LEU A 164 1.07 11.11 7.26
C LEU A 164 1.72 10.14 8.26
N TRP A 165 1.87 10.59 9.51
CA TRP A 165 2.48 9.76 10.55
C TRP A 165 1.55 8.59 10.87
N GLN A 166 2.15 7.45 11.25
CA GLN A 166 1.43 6.23 11.64
C GLN A 166 0.74 6.45 13.00
N GLN A 167 -0.37 7.18 13.00
CA GLN A 167 -1.35 7.14 14.09
C GLN A 167 -2.34 6.01 13.84
N GLU A 168 -2.84 5.40 14.91
CA GLU A 168 -3.90 4.40 14.79
C GLU A 168 -5.13 5.00 14.10
N PHE A 169 -5.76 4.20 13.24
CA PHE A 169 -7.03 4.57 12.63
C PHE A 169 -8.10 4.54 13.72
N ALA A 170 -8.85 5.63 13.85
CA ALA A 170 -9.90 5.78 14.82
C ALA A 170 -11.19 6.14 14.09
N VAL A 171 -12.24 5.35 14.33
CA VAL A 171 -13.54 5.46 13.65
C VAL A 171 -14.12 6.89 13.72
N ALA A 172 -13.91 7.60 14.83
CA ALA A 172 -14.45 8.94 15.04
C ALA A 172 -13.72 10.05 14.25
N SER A 173 -12.46 9.83 13.85
CA SER A 173 -11.63 10.88 13.21
C SER A 173 -11.37 10.64 11.73
N ASP A 174 -11.65 9.44 11.23
CA ASP A 174 -11.33 9.03 9.86
C ASP A 174 -12.56 9.06 8.96
N LEU A 175 -12.37 9.41 7.68
CA LEU A 175 -13.46 9.43 6.72
C LEU A 175 -13.99 8.02 6.50
N GLN A 176 -15.26 7.82 6.87
CA GLN A 176 -15.95 6.55 6.72
C GLN A 176 -16.49 6.43 5.30
N ILE A 177 -16.14 5.33 4.63
CA ILE A 177 -16.59 5.03 3.28
C ILE A 177 -17.31 3.69 3.32
N PHE A 178 -18.44 3.62 2.61
CA PHE A 178 -19.26 2.42 2.52
C PHE A 178 -19.25 1.93 1.09
N THR A 179 -18.86 0.68 0.90
CA THR A 179 -18.79 0.03 -0.41
C THR A 179 -19.52 -1.29 -0.36
N ASP A 180 -20.13 -1.67 -1.47
CA ASP A 180 -20.77 -2.97 -1.63
C ASP A 180 -20.69 -3.40 -3.11
N ALA A 181 -20.75 -4.70 -3.36
CA ALA A 181 -20.71 -5.29 -4.68
C ALA A 181 -21.46 -6.62 -4.73
N ALA A 182 -22.29 -6.79 -5.77
CA ALA A 182 -23.04 -8.01 -6.03
C ALA A 182 -22.65 -8.58 -7.40
N GLY A 183 -22.27 -9.86 -7.45
CA GLY A 183 -21.76 -10.49 -8.68
C GLY A 183 -22.71 -10.49 -9.88
N SER A 184 -24.02 -10.51 -9.65
CA SER A 184 -25.04 -10.50 -10.68
C SER A 184 -25.38 -9.11 -11.23
N GLU A 185 -25.02 -8.04 -10.52
CA GLU A 185 -25.51 -6.69 -10.81
C GLU A 185 -24.36 -5.72 -11.08
N GLY A 186 -23.62 -5.35 -10.03
CA GLY A 186 -22.68 -4.24 -10.08
C GLY A 186 -22.10 -3.91 -8.71
N PHE A 187 -21.54 -2.72 -8.60
CA PHE A 187 -21.02 -2.17 -7.34
C PHE A 187 -21.76 -0.91 -6.91
N ARG A 188 -21.57 -0.53 -5.65
CA ARG A 188 -21.97 0.75 -5.07
C ARG A 188 -20.86 1.30 -4.17
N ALA A 189 -20.72 2.61 -4.17
CA ALA A 189 -19.90 3.33 -3.21
C ALA A 189 -20.67 4.55 -2.70
N TYR A 190 -20.50 4.86 -1.41
CA TYR A 190 -21.08 6.01 -0.74
C TYR A 190 -20.06 6.68 0.19
N TRP A 191 -20.01 8.01 0.12
CA TRP A 191 -19.26 8.86 1.04
C TRP A 191 -19.90 10.25 1.14
N ALA A 192 -20.37 10.61 2.34
CA ALA A 192 -20.79 11.99 2.69
C ALA A 192 -21.69 12.68 1.66
N GLY A 193 -22.79 12.02 1.28
CA GLY A 193 -23.73 12.51 0.27
C GLY A 193 -23.36 12.11 -1.17
N HIS A 194 -22.07 11.89 -1.46
CA HIS A 194 -21.64 11.42 -2.77
C HIS A 194 -21.84 9.91 -2.90
N TRP A 195 -22.34 9.49 -4.06
CA TRP A 195 -22.52 8.07 -4.36
C TRP A 195 -22.19 7.75 -5.82
N CYS A 196 -21.71 6.53 -6.04
CA CYS A 196 -21.38 6.01 -7.36
C CYS A 196 -21.95 4.59 -7.50
N VAL A 197 -22.54 4.32 -8.65
CA VAL A 197 -23.08 3.02 -9.04
C VAL A 197 -22.59 2.65 -10.43
N GLY A 198 -22.32 1.37 -10.65
CA GLY A 198 -22.03 0.86 -11.98
C GLY A 198 -22.35 -0.63 -12.09
N SER A 199 -22.85 -1.03 -13.26
CA SER A 199 -23.08 -2.43 -13.60
C SER A 199 -21.81 -3.09 -14.12
N TRP A 200 -21.65 -4.39 -13.87
CA TRP A 200 -20.49 -5.11 -14.40
C TRP A 200 -20.54 -5.19 -15.93
N PRO A 201 -19.44 -4.87 -16.64
CA PRO A 201 -19.36 -5.06 -18.09
C PRO A 201 -19.62 -6.52 -18.47
N GLU A 202 -20.25 -6.76 -19.62
CA GLU A 202 -20.52 -8.13 -20.08
C GLU A 202 -19.23 -8.92 -20.28
N THR A 203 -18.17 -8.25 -20.74
CA THR A 203 -16.83 -8.83 -20.87
C THR A 203 -16.35 -9.45 -19.56
N TRP A 204 -16.59 -8.81 -18.40
CA TRP A 204 -16.19 -9.37 -17.10
C TRP A 204 -16.92 -10.68 -16.78
N LYS A 205 -18.18 -10.81 -17.20
CA LYS A 205 -18.95 -12.05 -17.03
C LYS A 205 -18.40 -13.15 -17.94
N GLU A 206 -18.15 -12.83 -19.21
CA GLU A 206 -17.61 -13.74 -20.22
C GLU A 206 -16.27 -14.35 -19.80
N ILE A 207 -15.34 -13.52 -19.30
CA ILE A 207 -14.02 -13.99 -18.83
C ILE A 207 -14.02 -14.43 -17.35
N GLY A 208 -15.19 -14.50 -16.71
CA GLY A 208 -15.37 -15.07 -15.37
C GLY A 208 -14.86 -14.22 -14.21
N LEU A 209 -14.58 -12.93 -14.42
CA LEU A 209 -14.13 -12.01 -13.35
C LEU A 209 -15.21 -11.81 -12.28
N THR A 210 -16.50 -11.88 -12.65
CA THR A 210 -17.62 -11.74 -11.71
C THR A 210 -17.74 -12.89 -10.71
N LYS A 211 -16.96 -13.97 -10.86
CA LYS A 211 -16.88 -15.07 -9.88
C LYS A 211 -15.90 -14.78 -8.74
N ASN A 212 -15.06 -13.75 -8.86
CA ASN A 212 -14.07 -13.39 -7.85
C ASN A 212 -14.64 -12.31 -6.93
N LEU A 213 -15.27 -12.70 -5.83
CA LEU A 213 -15.93 -11.76 -4.91
C LEU A 213 -14.98 -10.71 -4.32
N VAL A 214 -13.74 -11.11 -3.98
CA VAL A 214 -12.74 -10.15 -3.45
C VAL A 214 -12.37 -9.10 -4.49
N LEU A 215 -12.32 -9.47 -5.77
CA LEU A 215 -12.09 -8.52 -6.86
C LEU A 215 -13.26 -7.54 -6.98
N LEU A 216 -14.49 -8.06 -6.99
CA LEU A 216 -15.69 -7.25 -7.16
C LEU A 216 -15.87 -6.23 -6.03
N GLU A 217 -15.61 -6.64 -4.79
CA GLU A 217 -15.73 -5.74 -3.64
C GLU A 217 -14.51 -4.83 -3.44
N LEU A 218 -13.34 -5.19 -3.97
CA LEU A 218 -12.20 -4.27 -4.00
C LEU A 218 -12.38 -3.19 -5.07
N PHE A 219 -13.09 -3.47 -6.16
CA PHE A 219 -13.33 -2.50 -7.23
C PHE A 219 -13.94 -1.17 -6.75
N PRO A 220 -15.05 -1.13 -5.98
CA PRO A 220 -15.61 0.12 -5.47
C PRO A 220 -14.66 0.89 -4.53
N VAL A 221 -13.74 0.21 -3.85
CA VAL A 221 -12.67 0.87 -3.07
C VAL A 221 -11.77 1.68 -4.01
N VAL A 222 -11.38 1.11 -5.15
CA VAL A 222 -10.57 1.80 -6.16
C VAL A 222 -11.36 2.94 -6.82
N VAL A 223 -12.60 2.69 -7.23
CA VAL A 223 -13.48 3.71 -7.83
C VAL A 223 -13.60 4.91 -6.89
N THR A 224 -13.83 4.69 -5.60
CA THR A 224 -13.92 5.76 -4.60
C THR A 224 -12.68 6.65 -4.60
N ILE A 225 -11.49 6.06 -4.59
CA ILE A 225 -10.24 6.83 -4.58
C ILE A 225 -10.02 7.59 -5.89
N VAL A 226 -10.40 7.02 -7.03
CA VAL A 226 -10.21 7.67 -8.34
C VAL A 226 -11.19 8.82 -8.53
N VAL A 227 -12.46 8.61 -8.16
CA VAL A 227 -13.54 9.58 -8.38
C VAL A 227 -13.47 10.73 -7.38
N TRP A 228 -13.27 10.42 -6.10
CA TRP A 228 -13.30 11.42 -5.01
C TRP A 228 -11.92 11.74 -4.43
N GLY A 229 -10.83 11.23 -5.03
CA GLY A 229 -9.46 11.39 -4.54
C GLY A 229 -9.05 12.83 -4.25
N LYS A 230 -9.55 13.79 -5.03
CA LYS A 230 -9.31 15.23 -4.82
C LYS A 230 -9.79 15.72 -3.44
N TYR A 231 -10.85 15.13 -2.89
CA TYR A 231 -11.37 15.46 -1.55
C TYR A 231 -10.60 14.76 -0.43
N PHE A 232 -9.79 13.76 -0.77
CA PHE A 232 -9.08 12.88 0.14
C PHE A 232 -7.61 13.22 0.30
N VAL A 233 -7.10 14.21 -0.44
CA VAL A 233 -5.69 14.61 -0.40
C VAL A 233 -5.23 14.83 1.04
N GLY A 234 -4.20 14.09 1.46
CA GLY A 234 -3.65 14.18 2.82
C GLY A 234 -4.56 13.64 3.93
N LYS A 235 -5.60 12.85 3.62
CA LYS A 235 -6.55 12.30 4.60
C LYS A 235 -6.39 10.80 4.84
N ARG A 236 -6.98 10.34 5.94
CA ARG A 236 -7.11 8.93 6.31
C ARG A 236 -8.54 8.44 6.08
N LEU A 237 -8.66 7.31 5.41
CA LEU A 237 -9.91 6.73 4.96
C LEU A 237 -10.07 5.33 5.54
N LEU A 238 -11.23 5.08 6.14
CA LEU A 238 -11.62 3.78 6.64
C LEU A 238 -12.76 3.23 5.78
N PHE A 239 -12.45 2.22 4.98
CA PHE A 239 -13.44 1.49 4.19
C PHE A 239 -14.13 0.45 5.07
N ASN A 240 -15.45 0.51 5.12
CA ASN A 240 -16.28 -0.48 5.77
C ASN A 240 -16.67 -1.53 4.73
N CYS A 241 -16.16 -2.74 4.90
CA CYS A 241 -16.37 -3.87 3.98
C CYS A 241 -16.93 -5.06 4.76
N ASP A 242 -17.79 -5.86 4.15
CA ASP A 242 -18.34 -7.09 4.72
C ASP A 242 -17.56 -8.35 4.29
N ASN A 243 -16.64 -8.25 3.32
CA ASN A 243 -15.74 -9.35 2.96
C ASN A 243 -14.36 -9.22 3.61
N MET A 244 -14.05 -10.18 4.46
CA MET A 244 -12.75 -10.29 5.11
C MET A 244 -11.58 -10.41 4.11
N GLY A 245 -11.81 -11.00 2.93
CA GLY A 245 -10.82 -11.10 1.87
C GLY A 245 -10.37 -9.74 1.34
N VAL A 246 -11.30 -8.78 1.19
CA VAL A 246 -10.98 -7.39 0.83
C VAL A 246 -10.23 -6.71 1.97
N VAL A 247 -10.71 -6.86 3.20
CA VAL A 247 -10.08 -6.29 4.40
C VAL A 247 -8.62 -6.71 4.50
N LEU A 248 -8.36 -8.01 4.37
CA LEU A 248 -7.00 -8.56 4.36
C LEU A 248 -6.20 -8.07 3.15
N SER A 249 -6.80 -8.02 1.96
CA SER A 249 -6.12 -7.59 0.74
C SER A 249 -5.67 -6.12 0.81
N VAL A 250 -6.53 -5.21 1.27
CA VAL A 250 -6.22 -3.79 1.47
C VAL A 250 -5.20 -3.60 2.59
N ASN A 251 -5.41 -4.22 3.75
CA ASN A 251 -4.55 -3.99 4.92
C ASN A 251 -3.16 -4.64 4.78
N ASN A 252 -3.06 -5.76 4.06
CA ASN A 252 -1.80 -6.46 3.80
C ASN A 252 -1.18 -6.10 2.45
N LEU A 253 -1.91 -5.40 1.57
CA LEU A 253 -1.49 -5.05 0.22
C LEU A 253 -1.00 -6.26 -0.57
N SER A 254 -1.75 -7.35 -0.49
CA SER A 254 -1.40 -8.62 -1.10
C SER A 254 -2.62 -9.48 -1.35
N SER A 255 -2.58 -10.28 -2.41
CA SER A 255 -3.58 -11.31 -2.71
C SER A 255 -2.91 -12.45 -3.49
N LYS A 256 -3.60 -13.60 -3.55
CA LYS A 256 -3.25 -14.71 -4.44
C LYS A 256 -3.76 -14.48 -5.88
N SER A 257 -4.84 -13.71 -6.06
CA SER A 257 -5.38 -13.37 -7.39
C SER A 257 -4.55 -12.26 -8.04
N ALA A 258 -4.19 -12.46 -9.31
CA ALA A 258 -3.42 -11.49 -10.08
C ALA A 258 -4.25 -10.22 -10.38
N GLU A 259 -5.55 -10.37 -10.59
CA GLU A 259 -6.54 -9.32 -10.84
C GLU A 259 -6.65 -8.41 -9.61
N VAL A 260 -6.78 -9.02 -8.41
CA VAL A 260 -6.82 -8.28 -7.14
C VAL A 260 -5.51 -7.52 -6.92
N VAL A 261 -4.35 -8.14 -7.20
CA VAL A 261 -3.06 -7.45 -7.09
C VAL A 261 -2.95 -6.30 -8.09
N ARG A 262 -3.48 -6.43 -9.32
CA ARG A 262 -3.55 -5.34 -10.30
C ARG A 262 -4.35 -4.15 -9.77
N LEU A 263 -5.55 -4.37 -9.22
CA LEU A 263 -6.33 -3.31 -8.57
C LEU A 263 -5.64 -2.68 -7.37
N LEU A 264 -5.08 -3.50 -6.46
CA LEU A 264 -4.38 -2.98 -5.28
C LEU A 264 -3.21 -2.06 -5.66
N ARG A 265 -2.53 -2.33 -6.77
CA ARG A 265 -1.43 -1.47 -7.25
C ARG A 265 -1.93 -0.13 -7.75
N HIS A 266 -3.03 -0.14 -8.50
CA HIS A 266 -3.67 1.10 -8.95
C HIS A 266 -4.19 1.92 -7.76
N LEU A 267 -4.81 1.26 -6.77
CA LEU A 267 -5.21 1.86 -5.50
C LEU A 267 -4.01 2.54 -4.82
N VAL A 268 -2.90 1.82 -4.63
CA VAL A 268 -1.71 2.34 -3.98
C VAL A 268 -1.09 3.50 -4.77
N LEU A 269 -1.06 3.45 -6.10
CA LEU A 269 -0.60 4.56 -6.93
C LEU A 269 -1.42 5.83 -6.64
N CYS A 270 -2.75 5.73 -6.71
CA CYS A 270 -3.63 6.87 -6.46
C CYS A 270 -3.44 7.40 -5.03
N CYS A 271 -3.28 6.50 -4.06
CA CYS A 271 -3.05 6.88 -2.67
C CYS A 271 -1.70 7.59 -2.47
N LEU A 272 -0.62 7.10 -3.07
CA LEU A 272 0.71 7.70 -2.94
C LEU A 272 0.75 9.10 -3.56
N VAL A 273 0.23 9.26 -4.78
CA VAL A 273 0.23 10.56 -5.49
C VAL A 273 -0.53 11.64 -4.71
N ASN A 274 -1.62 11.25 -4.04
CA ASN A 274 -2.48 12.18 -3.30
C ASN A 274 -2.20 12.20 -1.78
N ASN A 275 -1.16 11.50 -1.31
CA ASN A 275 -0.87 11.31 0.12
C ASN A 275 -2.11 10.85 0.93
N ILE A 276 -2.91 9.95 0.35
CA ILE A 276 -4.10 9.36 0.97
C ILE A 276 -3.69 8.10 1.70
N TRP A 277 -4.20 7.89 2.92
CA TRP A 277 -3.98 6.68 3.69
C TRP A 277 -5.27 5.88 3.81
N VAL A 278 -5.21 4.60 3.45
CA VAL A 278 -6.39 3.74 3.42
C VAL A 278 -6.24 2.55 4.37
N ARG A 279 -7.33 2.21 5.04
CA ARG A 279 -7.53 0.95 5.76
C ARG A 279 -8.91 0.42 5.45
N ALA A 280 -9.06 -0.89 5.58
CA ALA A 280 -10.36 -1.54 5.55
C ALA A 280 -10.67 -2.14 6.92
N LYS A 281 -11.94 -2.07 7.32
CA LYS A 281 -12.48 -2.68 8.53
C LYS A 281 -13.63 -3.59 8.14
N HIS A 282 -13.62 -4.79 8.71
CA HIS A 282 -14.74 -5.71 8.55
C HIS A 282 -15.94 -5.20 9.37
N ILE A 283 -17.10 -5.10 8.73
CA ILE A 283 -18.39 -4.88 9.39
C ILE A 283 -19.34 -6.01 8.99
N LEU A 284 -20.30 -6.32 9.86
CA LEU A 284 -21.39 -7.21 9.47
C LEU A 284 -22.19 -6.53 8.35
N GLY A 285 -22.64 -7.27 7.33
CA GLY A 285 -23.44 -6.72 6.24
C GLY A 285 -24.68 -5.95 6.73
N THR A 286 -25.29 -6.40 7.84
CA THR A 286 -26.41 -5.73 8.54
C THR A 286 -26.05 -4.39 9.21
N ARG A 287 -24.78 -4.01 9.20
CA ARG A 287 -24.30 -2.69 9.66
C ARG A 287 -23.85 -1.81 8.50
N ASN A 288 -23.88 -2.32 7.26
CA ASN A 288 -23.56 -1.59 6.02
C ASN A 288 -24.83 -1.03 5.35
N GLU A 289 -25.79 -0.56 6.16
CA GLU A 289 -27.16 -0.29 5.74
C GLU A 289 -27.28 0.67 4.54
N ILE A 290 -26.39 1.67 4.45
CA ILE A 290 -26.38 2.64 3.34
C ILE A 290 -25.96 1.96 2.03
N ALA A 291 -24.83 1.25 2.02
CA ALA A 291 -24.36 0.59 0.82
C ALA A 291 -25.27 -0.60 0.43
N ASP A 292 -25.82 -1.33 1.40
CA ASP A 292 -26.80 -2.40 1.19
C ASP A 292 -28.11 -1.85 0.58
N ALA A 293 -28.60 -0.69 1.05
CA ALA A 293 -29.76 -0.05 0.46
C ALA A 293 -29.50 0.37 -1.00
N LEU A 294 -28.29 0.87 -1.31
CA LEU A 294 -27.88 1.20 -2.67
C LEU A 294 -27.74 -0.05 -3.55
N SER A 295 -27.16 -1.14 -3.03
CA SER A 295 -26.89 -2.34 -3.82
C SER A 295 -28.18 -3.04 -4.20
N ARG A 296 -29.12 -3.15 -3.27
CA ARG A 296 -30.46 -3.74 -3.50
C ARG A 296 -31.45 -2.82 -4.21
N PHE A 297 -31.01 -1.68 -4.75
CA PHE A 297 -31.86 -0.68 -5.40
C PHE A 297 -33.04 -0.17 -4.55
N GLN A 298 -32.88 -0.15 -3.22
CA GLN A 298 -33.91 0.31 -2.29
C GLN A 298 -33.85 1.83 -2.11
N LEU A 299 -34.15 2.58 -3.16
CA LEU A 299 -33.96 4.04 -3.22
C LEU A 299 -34.64 4.79 -2.07
N GLN A 300 -35.86 4.40 -1.67
CA GLN A 300 -36.57 5.01 -0.53
C GLN A 300 -35.86 4.74 0.82
N ARG A 301 -35.27 3.55 1.01
CA ARG A 301 -34.49 3.26 2.22
C ARG A 301 -33.19 4.05 2.20
N PHE A 302 -32.51 4.12 1.05
CA PHE A 302 -31.30 4.91 0.88
C PHE A 302 -31.55 6.39 1.19
N GLN A 303 -32.58 7.00 0.61
CA GLN A 303 -32.93 8.41 0.87
C GLN A 303 -33.29 8.69 2.33
N ARG A 304 -33.81 7.71 3.07
CA ARG A 304 -34.04 7.83 4.52
C ARG A 304 -32.74 7.72 5.33
N LEU A 305 -31.82 6.87 4.90
CA LEU A 305 -30.53 6.64 5.58
C LEU A 305 -29.48 7.71 5.27
N ALA A 306 -29.57 8.33 4.10
CA ALA A 306 -28.67 9.37 3.59
C ALA A 306 -29.50 10.48 2.90
N PRO A 307 -30.29 11.26 3.65
CA PRO A 307 -31.11 12.34 3.08
C PRO A 307 -30.28 13.45 2.41
N GLU A 308 -28.99 13.55 2.75
CA GLU A 308 -28.01 14.45 2.17
C GLU A 308 -27.43 13.97 0.83
N ALA A 309 -27.85 12.80 0.34
CA ALA A 309 -27.32 12.24 -0.90
C ALA A 309 -27.59 13.14 -2.12
N ASP A 310 -26.58 13.25 -2.98
CA ASP A 310 -26.69 13.94 -4.27
C ASP A 310 -27.85 13.35 -5.09
N LYS A 311 -28.54 14.19 -5.88
CA LYS A 311 -29.66 13.73 -6.71
C LYS A 311 -29.23 12.74 -7.78
N GLU A 312 -28.01 12.89 -8.29
CA GLU A 312 -27.44 12.08 -9.37
C GLU A 312 -26.17 11.40 -8.88
N SER A 313 -25.94 10.17 -9.35
CA SER A 313 -24.72 9.43 -9.03
C SER A 313 -23.52 9.99 -9.77
N THR A 314 -22.35 9.93 -9.14
CA THR A 314 -21.09 10.15 -9.86
C THR A 314 -20.80 8.98 -10.81
N ASP A 315 -20.40 9.29 -12.03
CA ASP A 315 -20.06 8.30 -13.04
C ASP A 315 -18.75 7.57 -12.72
N CYS A 316 -18.73 6.26 -13.00
CA CYS A 316 -17.52 5.46 -12.96
C CYS A 316 -16.63 5.75 -14.18
N PRO A 317 -15.37 6.17 -14.01
CA PRO A 317 -14.48 6.45 -15.13
C PRO A 317 -14.22 5.20 -16.01
N GLN A 318 -14.44 5.34 -17.32
CA GLN A 318 -14.42 4.22 -18.27
C GLN A 318 -13.11 3.42 -18.29
N HIS A 319 -11.97 4.09 -18.07
CA HIS A 319 -10.66 3.43 -18.06
C HIS A 319 -10.50 2.41 -16.91
N LEU A 320 -11.29 2.52 -15.82
CA LEU A 320 -11.19 1.59 -14.68
C LEU A 320 -11.64 0.18 -15.04
N TRP A 321 -12.58 0.04 -15.96
CA TRP A 321 -13.08 -1.26 -16.42
C TRP A 321 -12.00 -2.11 -17.10
N GLY A 322 -11.01 -1.44 -17.73
CA GLY A 322 -9.89 -2.06 -18.42
C GLY A 322 -8.71 -2.45 -17.52
N LEU A 323 -8.62 -1.94 -16.27
CA LEU A 323 -7.45 -2.12 -15.40
C LEU A 323 -7.13 -3.58 -15.06
N ILE A 324 -8.12 -4.46 -15.16
CA ILE A 324 -8.03 -5.86 -14.77
C ILE A 324 -8.16 -6.83 -15.92
N LEU A 325 -8.38 -6.33 -17.13
CA LEU A 325 -8.37 -7.17 -18.33
C LEU A 325 -6.95 -7.67 -18.56
N PRO A 326 -6.75 -8.96 -18.90
CA PRO A 326 -5.44 -9.46 -19.30
C PRO A 326 -4.92 -8.64 -20.49
N ASP A 327 -3.60 -8.40 -20.49
CA ASP A 327 -2.88 -7.73 -21.58
C ASP A 327 -2.94 -8.53 -22.89
#